data_AF-A0A383D340-F1
#
_entry.id   AF-A0A383D340-F1
#
_cell.length_a   1.000
_cell.length_b   1.000
_cell.length_c   1.000
_cell.angle_alpha   90.00
_cell.angle_beta   90.00
_cell.angle_gamma   90.00
#
_symmetry.space_group_name_H-M   'P 1'
#
loop_
_entity.id
_entity.type
_entity.pdbx_description
1 polymer ?
#
loop_
_entity_poly.entity_id
_entity_poly.type
_entity_poly.pdbx_seq_one_letter_code
_entity_poly.pdbx_strand_id
1 'polypeptide(L)'
;VTDKITVLYDTIRLEEKLLIKAAERHDMQIEMVDCKQLSVDLNKNTHEFGTVLQRCVSYYRNIHSTATLEGLGARVVNCLNTGLLAGNKLFT
;
A
#
# COMPACT_ATOMS: atom_id res chain seq x y z
N VAL A 1 -3.68 18.63 -10.73
CA VAL A 1 -2.75 17.49 -10.89
C VAL A 1 -3.30 16.39 -10.02
N THR A 2 -3.73 15.27 -10.61
CA THR A 2 -4.26 14.14 -9.84
C THR A 2 -3.07 13.42 -9.23
N ASP A 3 -3.03 13.30 -7.91
CA ASP A 3 -1.91 12.64 -7.23
C ASP A 3 -1.83 11.17 -7.65
N LYS A 4 -0.62 10.72 -8.01
CA LYS A 4 -0.30 9.32 -8.34
C LYS A 4 -0.61 8.41 -7.15
N ILE A 5 -1.29 7.28 -7.39
CA ILE A 5 -1.56 6.27 -6.35
C ILE A 5 -0.59 5.09 -6.52
N THR A 6 0.15 4.77 -5.47
CA THR A 6 0.99 3.57 -5.42
C THR A 6 0.17 2.39 -4.91
N VAL A 7 0.13 1.28 -5.62
CA VAL A 7 -0.55 0.05 -5.20
C VAL A 7 0.51 -0.97 -4.78
N LEU A 8 0.57 -1.26 -3.49
CA LEU A 8 1.52 -2.21 -2.93
C LEU A 8 0.96 -3.63 -2.95
N TYR A 9 1.66 -4.58 -3.56
CA TYR A 9 1.20 -5.97 -3.68
C TYR A 9 2.34 -6.97 -3.45
N ASP A 10 2.02 -8.23 -3.16
CA ASP A 10 2.99 -9.35 -3.13
C ASP A 10 2.66 -10.45 -4.16
N THR A 11 1.38 -10.58 -4.51
CA THR A 11 0.86 -11.47 -5.56
C THR A 11 -0.22 -10.72 -6.33
N ILE A 12 -0.15 -10.75 -7.67
CA ILE A 12 -1.18 -10.12 -8.51
C ILE A 12 -2.36 -11.09 -8.65
N ARG A 13 -3.51 -10.72 -8.07
CA ARG A 13 -4.79 -11.45 -8.25
C ARG A 13 -5.70 -10.70 -9.21
N LEU A 14 -6.94 -11.17 -9.33
CA LEU A 14 -7.96 -10.51 -10.16
C LEU A 14 -8.23 -9.09 -9.65
N GLU A 15 -8.28 -8.90 -8.34
CA GLU A 15 -8.58 -7.65 -7.66
C GLU A 15 -7.56 -6.57 -8.03
N GLU A 16 -6.26 -6.89 -8.03
CA GLU A 16 -5.21 -5.97 -8.43
C GLU A 16 -5.30 -5.62 -9.93
N LYS A 17 -5.66 -6.59 -10.79
CA LYS A 17 -5.92 -6.31 -12.22
C LYS A 17 -7.13 -5.41 -12.43
N LEU A 18 -8.18 -5.55 -11.61
CA LEU A 18 -9.37 -4.71 -11.66
C LEU A 18 -9.09 -3.29 -11.19
N LEU A 19 -8.17 -3.09 -10.24
CA LEU A 19 -7.69 -1.77 -9.83
C LEU A 19 -6.98 -1.05 -10.98
N ILE A 20 -6.13 -1.75 -11.76
CA ILE A 20 -5.50 -1.21 -12.96
C ILE A 20 -6.55 -0.75 -13.97
N LYS A 21 -7.51 -1.61 -14.29
CA LYS A 21 -8.61 -1.25 -15.20
C LYS A 21 -9.46 -0.09 -14.69
N ALA A 22 -9.67 -0.01 -13.38
CA ALA A 22 -10.42 1.11 -12.79
C ALA A 22 -9.64 2.42 -12.95
N ALA A 23 -8.33 2.41 -12.68
CA ALA A 23 -7.48 3.56 -12.87
C ALA A 23 -7.48 4.05 -14.33
N GLU A 24 -7.36 3.14 -15.30
CA GLU A 24 -7.45 3.45 -16.73
C GLU A 24 -8.79 4.10 -17.08
N ARG A 25 -9.91 3.57 -16.58
CA ARG A 25 -11.25 4.15 -16.83
C ARG A 25 -11.44 5.54 -16.23
N HIS A 26 -10.72 5.85 -15.16
CA HIS A 26 -10.84 7.12 -14.45
C HIS A 26 -9.71 8.11 -14.78
N ASP A 27 -8.88 7.80 -15.79
CA ASP A 27 -7.70 8.61 -16.17
C ASP A 27 -6.79 8.93 -14.97
N MET A 28 -6.62 7.94 -14.07
CA MET A 28 -5.81 8.06 -12.87
C MET A 28 -4.46 7.36 -13.07
N GLN A 29 -3.39 8.02 -12.65
CA GLN A 29 -2.08 7.40 -12.62
C GLN A 29 -1.93 6.50 -11.41
N ILE A 30 -1.65 5.22 -11.66
CA ILE A 30 -1.29 4.26 -10.63
C ILE A 30 0.06 3.62 -10.92
N GLU A 31 0.76 3.25 -9.85
CA GLU A 31 2.02 2.51 -9.92
C GLU A 31 1.93 1.24 -9.10
N MET A 32 2.19 0.11 -9.73
CA MET A 32 2.21 -1.18 -9.07
C MET A 32 3.61 -1.41 -8.47
N VAL A 33 3.70 -1.59 -7.16
CA VAL A 33 4.96 -1.85 -6.45
C VAL A 33 4.92 -3.22 -5.79
N ASP A 34 5.85 -4.10 -6.18
CA ASP A 34 6.03 -5.41 -5.56
C ASP A 34 6.71 -5.27 -4.19
N CYS A 35 5.97 -5.54 -3.12
CA CYS A 35 6.44 -5.54 -1.75
C CYS A 35 7.56 -6.57 -1.48
N LYS A 36 7.79 -7.55 -2.37
CA LYS A 36 8.96 -8.46 -2.31
C LYS A 36 10.26 -7.76 -2.68
N GLN A 37 10.18 -6.73 -3.51
CA GLN A 37 11.33 -5.95 -3.98
C GLN A 37 11.44 -4.59 -3.28
N LEU A 38 10.46 -4.25 -2.44
CA LEU A 38 10.47 -3.02 -1.66
C LEU A 38 11.62 -3.07 -0.64
N SER A 39 12.59 -2.17 -0.80
CA SER A 39 13.65 -1.89 0.16
C SER A 39 13.55 -0.44 0.57
N VAL A 40 13.51 -0.18 1.89
CA VAL A 40 13.28 1.15 2.45
C VAL A 40 14.39 1.48 3.45
N ASP A 41 14.99 2.65 3.29
CA ASP A 41 15.92 3.21 4.27
C ASP A 41 15.16 4.11 5.25
N LEU A 42 15.00 3.63 6.48
CA LEU A 42 14.26 4.35 7.53
C LEU A 42 14.93 5.66 7.97
N ASN A 43 16.21 5.86 7.67
CA ASN A 43 16.93 7.07 8.04
C ASN A 43 16.81 8.18 7.01
N LYS A 44 16.24 7.89 5.83
CA LYS A 44 16.03 8.86 4.77
C LYS A 44 14.55 9.22 4.71
N ASN A 45 14.25 10.52 4.83
CA ASN A 45 12.91 11.02 4.53
C ASN A 45 12.68 10.98 3.02
N THR A 46 12.21 9.84 2.53
CA THR A 46 11.60 9.74 1.21
C THR A 46 10.13 10.14 1.32
N HIS A 47 9.87 11.46 1.32
CA HIS A 47 8.52 12.03 1.15
C HIS A 47 7.90 11.73 -0.23
N GLU A 48 8.43 10.74 -0.95
CA GLU A 48 8.04 10.38 -2.31
C GLU A 48 6.74 9.57 -2.36
N PHE A 49 6.35 8.94 -1.24
CA PHE A 49 5.12 8.17 -1.17
C PHE A 49 3.94 9.08 -0.85
N GLY A 50 3.12 9.36 -1.86
CA GLY A 50 1.85 10.08 -1.71
C GLY A 50 0.77 9.20 -1.08
N THR A 51 -0.21 8.78 -1.89
CA THR A 51 -1.24 7.83 -1.44
C THR A 51 -0.85 6.41 -1.83
N VAL A 52 -0.88 5.50 -0.85
CA VAL A 52 -0.55 4.08 -1.04
C VAL A 52 -1.78 3.23 -0.77
N LEU A 53 -2.15 2.37 -1.71
CA LEU A 53 -3.17 1.35 -1.54
C LEU A 53 -2.51 0.02 -1.22
N GLN A 54 -2.73 -0.47 0.00
CA GLN A 54 -2.17 -1.72 0.50
C GLN A 54 -3.00 -2.93 0.05
N ARG A 55 -2.39 -3.81 -0.76
CA ARG A 55 -3.02 -4.99 -1.38
C ARG A 55 -2.26 -6.31 -1.15
N CYS A 56 -1.23 -6.33 -0.32
CA CYS A 56 -0.50 -7.55 0.02
C CYS A 56 -1.44 -8.62 0.60
N VAL A 57 -1.28 -9.85 0.13
CA VAL A 57 -1.99 -11.04 0.62
C VAL A 57 -1.44 -11.45 1.99
N SER A 58 -0.13 -11.37 2.16
CA SER A 58 0.53 -11.69 3.43
C SER A 58 0.22 -10.62 4.49
N TYR A 59 -0.35 -11.05 5.62
CA TYR A 59 -0.57 -10.19 6.78
C TYR A 59 0.74 -9.56 7.28
N TYR A 60 1.81 -10.35 7.40
CA TYR A 60 3.12 -9.86 7.82
C TYR A 60 3.61 -8.71 6.91
N ARG A 61 3.58 -8.93 5.59
CA ARG A 61 4.00 -7.90 4.62
C ARG A 61 3.12 -6.67 4.71
N ASN A 62 1.81 -6.86 4.82
CA ASN A 62 0.85 -5.77 4.98
C ASN A 62 1.20 -4.90 6.20
N ILE A 63 1.28 -5.47 7.40
CA ILE A 63 1.52 -4.71 8.63
C ILE A 63 2.89 -3.99 8.58
N HIS A 64 3.96 -4.69 8.23
CA HIS A 64 5.31 -4.10 8.29
C HIS A 64 5.58 -3.07 7.19
N SER A 65 5.08 -3.29 5.97
CA SER A 65 5.23 -2.29 4.91
C SER A 65 4.34 -1.07 5.18
N THR A 66 3.13 -1.26 5.70
CA THR A 66 2.24 -0.16 6.07
C THR A 66 2.85 0.69 7.18
N ALA A 67 3.33 0.08 8.27
CA ALA A 67 4.00 0.80 9.36
C ALA A 67 5.22 1.58 8.86
N THR A 68 6.02 0.97 7.98
CA THR A 68 7.20 1.60 7.39
C THR A 68 6.83 2.83 6.56
N LEU A 69 5.87 2.70 5.65
CA LEU A 69 5.48 3.77 4.75
C LEU A 69 4.74 4.90 5.48
N GLU A 70 3.86 4.57 6.42
CA GLU A 70 3.21 5.58 7.27
C GLU A 70 4.22 6.33 8.15
N GLY A 71 5.23 5.64 8.69
CA GLY A 71 6.32 6.25 9.44
C GLY A 71 7.15 7.26 8.62
N LEU A 72 7.19 7.08 7.30
CA LEU A 72 7.82 8.03 6.35
C LEU A 72 6.87 9.12 5.84
N GLY A 73 5.63 9.16 6.33
CA GLY A 73 4.63 10.17 6.02
C GLY A 73 3.67 9.82 4.87
N ALA A 74 3.69 8.59 4.35
CA ALA A 74 2.76 8.16 3.33
C ALA A 74 1.33 8.01 3.88
N ARG A 75 0.33 8.31 3.05
CA ARG A 75 -1.07 8.02 3.38
C ARG A 75 -1.42 6.62 2.88
N VAL A 76 -1.43 5.63 3.78
CA VAL A 76 -1.71 4.24 3.42
C VAL A 76 -3.18 3.89 3.66
N VAL A 77 -3.80 3.22 2.68
CA VAL A 77 -5.15 2.69 2.74
C VAL A 77 -5.09 1.16 2.63
N ASN A 78 -5.47 0.37 3.64
CA ASN A 78 -5.82 0.81 4.99
C ASN A 78 -4.56 1.18 5.81
N CYS A 79 -4.75 2.07 6.79
CA CYS A 79 -3.70 2.46 7.72
C CYS A 79 -3.29 1.31 8.64
N LEU A 80 -2.13 1.44 9.31
CA LEU A 80 -1.59 0.40 10.20
C LEU A 80 -2.60 0.02 11.29
N ASN A 81 -3.23 1.02 11.91
CA ASN A 81 -4.18 0.79 12.99
C ASN A 81 -5.36 -0.08 12.54
N THR A 82 -5.95 0.22 11.38
CA THR A 82 -7.02 -0.59 10.80
C THR A 82 -6.54 -1.99 10.43
N GLY A 83 -5.32 -2.11 9.87
CA GLY A 83 -4.72 -3.40 9.56
C GLY A 83 -4.55 -4.30 10.78
N LEU A 84 -4.05 -3.75 11.90
CA LEU A 84 -3.88 -4.46 13.16
C LEU A 84 -5.22 -4.87 13.78
N LEU A 85 -6.20 -3.97 13.79
CA LEU A 85 -7.51 -4.22 14.38
C LEU A 85 -8.28 -5.29 13.59
N ALA A 86 -8.38 -5.14 12.26
CA ALA A 86 -9.09 -6.09 11.42
C ALA A 86 -8.37 -7.44 11.27
N GLY A 87 -7.04 -7.44 11.44
CA GLY A 87 -6.21 -8.63 11.35
C GLY A 87 -6.22 -9.52 12.60
N ASN A 88 -6.72 -9.03 13.73
CA ASN A 88 -6.73 -9.77 14.98
C ASN A 88 -8.07 -9.63 15.72
N LYS A 89 -8.81 -10.74 15.75
CA LYS A 89 -10.12 -10.86 16.43
C LYS A 89 -10.06 -10.69 17.95
N LEU A 90 -8.88 -10.71 18.56
CA LEU A 90 -8.75 -10.46 20.01
C LEU A 90 -8.82 -8.97 20.37
N PHE A 91 -8.73 -8.09 19.37
CA PHE A 91 -8.79 -6.64 19.59
C PHE A 91 -10.22 -6.05 19.47
N THR A 92 -11.21 -6.85 19.08
CA THR A 92 -12.64 -6.49 18.98
C THR A 92 -13.54 -7.69 19.21
#